data_AF-A0A0U5EUC1-F1
#
_entry.id   AF-A0A0U5EUC1-F1
#
_cell.length_a   1.000
_cell.length_b   1.000
_cell.length_c   1.000
_cell.angle_alpha   90.00
_cell.angle_beta   90.00
_cell.angle_gamma   90.00
#
_symmetry.space_group_name_H-M   'P 1'
#
loop_
_entity.id
_entity.type
_entity.pdbx_description
1 polymer ?
#
loop_
_entity_poly.entity_id
_entity_poly.type
_entity_poly.pdbx_seq_one_letter_code
_entity_poly.pdbx_strand_id
1 'polypeptide(L)'
;MSRKKPVQRILKLDEDDLQALCEAVDAAILDGGGFGWIQPQGRQVLARYFKGLLLVPERMLFAVRLDGVIVGCAQLVRAARNNEAQAMCVTLMHLFVAPYARKQGLGTLLLQEVENAARSMGYRVLNVDVPETQTAAIDLFRKAGFEQWGTHPHYARIGDQTVSGLFFTKLLDNARPATAEAPRMTQADVAPAEYTSSSSRPLTLYPAIDLKDGACVRLRRGEMEDATVYSDDPAAQARAWCNAGFKWLHAVDLNGAFAGQSANVPAVRAILEASTVPMQLGGGLRDMKAIASWLEAGVTRVILGSVAVKNPALVREACRAFPGRIVAGIDARSGHVATEGWAEVSDMQATELALRMQEAGVAAIIFTEISRDGMLEGLDLEQTVALANTVTIPVIASGGVGSIDHLVALRKAADQAPGIEGVIVGRALYDGRVSPAEALKVLA
;
A
#
# COMPACT_ATOMS: atom_id res chain seq x y z
N MET A 1 0.90 -20.68 -34.66
CA MET A 1 -0.04 -19.82 -33.90
C MET A 1 -0.19 -20.40 -32.50
N SER A 2 0.34 -19.75 -31.48
CA SER A 2 0.21 -20.21 -30.08
C SER A 2 -1.27 -20.14 -29.68
N ARG A 3 -1.90 -21.28 -29.36
CA ARG A 3 -3.28 -21.32 -28.85
C ARG A 3 -3.28 -20.59 -27.51
N LYS A 4 -3.96 -19.44 -27.43
CA LYS A 4 -4.19 -18.72 -26.16
C LYS A 4 -4.83 -19.69 -25.17
N LYS A 5 -4.37 -19.67 -23.91
CA LYS A 5 -4.99 -20.47 -22.84
C LYS A 5 -6.48 -20.13 -22.73
N PRO A 6 -7.36 -21.12 -22.51
CA PRO A 6 -8.81 -20.90 -22.43
C PRO A 6 -9.21 -20.07 -21.20
N VAL A 7 -8.39 -20.05 -20.15
CA VAL A 7 -8.58 -19.23 -18.95
C VAL A 7 -7.36 -18.34 -18.75
N GLN A 8 -7.56 -17.08 -18.37
CA GLN A 8 -6.49 -16.14 -18.11
C GLN A 8 -6.86 -15.14 -17.01
N ARG A 9 -5.85 -14.70 -16.25
CA ARG A 9 -5.96 -13.51 -15.39
C ARG A 9 -6.09 -12.27 -16.26
N ILE A 10 -7.06 -11.43 -15.93
CA ILE A 10 -7.35 -10.18 -16.64
C ILE A 10 -6.64 -9.04 -15.93
N LEU A 11 -5.75 -8.37 -16.66
CA LEU A 11 -5.05 -7.16 -16.21
C LEU A 11 -5.61 -5.90 -16.88
N LYS A 12 -6.23 -6.08 -18.05
CA LYS A 12 -6.87 -5.03 -18.82
C LYS A 12 -8.01 -5.66 -19.61
N LEU A 13 -9.10 -4.90 -19.80
CA LEU A 13 -10.21 -5.24 -20.67
C LEU A 13 -10.22 -4.21 -21.81
N ASP A 14 -10.21 -4.68 -23.06
CA ASP A 14 -10.60 -3.86 -24.20
C ASP A 14 -12.14 -3.80 -24.28
N GLU A 15 -12.66 -3.04 -25.24
CA GLU A 15 -14.12 -2.83 -25.35
C GLU A 15 -14.88 -4.10 -25.80
N ASP A 16 -14.25 -4.98 -26.58
CA ASP A 16 -14.85 -6.24 -27.02
C ASP A 16 -14.93 -7.23 -25.84
N ASP A 17 -13.85 -7.35 -25.07
CA ASP A 17 -13.79 -8.15 -23.85
C ASP A 17 -14.80 -7.67 -22.81
N LEU A 18 -14.90 -6.34 -22.63
CA LEU A 18 -15.83 -5.75 -21.70
C LEU A 18 -17.28 -6.02 -22.13
N GLN A 19 -17.58 -5.90 -23.43
CA GLN A 19 -18.88 -6.20 -23.98
C GLN A 19 -19.27 -7.66 -23.72
N ALA A 20 -18.41 -8.60 -24.12
CA ALA A 20 -18.64 -10.03 -23.93
C ALA A 20 -18.83 -10.41 -22.46
N LEU A 21 -18.01 -9.84 -21.57
CA LEU A 21 -18.11 -10.06 -20.14
C LEU A 21 -19.43 -9.51 -19.55
N CYS A 22 -19.88 -8.34 -19.99
CA CYS A 22 -21.17 -7.79 -19.55
C CYS A 22 -22.35 -8.66 -20.01
N GLU A 23 -22.35 -9.10 -21.27
CA GLU A 23 -23.38 -9.99 -21.81
C GLU A 23 -23.42 -11.33 -21.07
N ALA A 24 -22.25 -11.91 -20.78
CA ALA A 24 -22.14 -13.14 -20.01
C ALA A 24 -22.71 -13.00 -18.58
N VAL A 25 -22.44 -11.86 -17.91
CA VAL A 25 -23.00 -11.57 -16.58
C VAL A 25 -24.51 -11.42 -16.61
N ASP A 26 -25.05 -10.63 -17.54
CA ASP A 26 -26.51 -10.44 -17.64
C ASP A 26 -27.22 -11.78 -17.90
N ALA A 27 -26.67 -12.61 -18.79
CA ALA A 27 -27.20 -13.95 -19.04
C ALA A 27 -27.11 -14.86 -17.80
N ALA A 28 -26.06 -14.73 -16.99
CA ALA A 28 -25.91 -15.49 -15.75
C ALA A 28 -26.91 -15.04 -14.68
N ILE A 29 -27.13 -13.73 -14.51
CA ILE A 29 -28.10 -13.18 -13.54
C ILE A 29 -29.52 -13.63 -13.90
N LEU A 30 -29.90 -13.56 -15.18
CA LEU A 30 -31.22 -13.99 -15.66
C LEU A 30 -31.50 -15.48 -15.41
N ASP A 31 -30.46 -16.30 -15.40
CA ASP A 31 -30.53 -17.74 -15.13
C ASP A 31 -30.41 -18.07 -13.63
N GLY A 32 -30.42 -17.07 -12.75
CA GLY A 32 -30.34 -17.24 -11.30
C GLY A 32 -28.92 -17.46 -10.76
N GLY A 33 -27.90 -17.14 -11.55
CA GLY A 33 -26.50 -17.15 -11.13
C GLY A 33 -26.16 -15.97 -10.21
N GLY A 34 -25.49 -16.26 -9.10
CA GLY A 34 -25.17 -15.26 -8.08
C GLY A 34 -23.96 -14.40 -8.45
N PHE A 35 -24.21 -13.19 -8.93
CA PHE A 35 -23.20 -12.14 -9.15
C PHE A 35 -23.45 -10.94 -8.22
N GLY A 36 -23.95 -11.17 -7.01
CA GLY A 36 -24.37 -10.13 -6.05
C GLY A 36 -25.62 -9.33 -6.46
N TRP A 37 -25.99 -9.31 -7.74
CA TRP A 37 -27.23 -8.74 -8.26
C TRP A 37 -28.26 -9.81 -8.56
N ILE A 38 -29.53 -9.47 -8.30
CA ILE A 38 -30.70 -10.34 -8.56
C ILE A 38 -31.38 -9.95 -9.88
N GLN A 39 -31.02 -8.79 -10.44
CA GLN A 39 -31.56 -8.26 -11.69
C GLN A 39 -30.42 -7.73 -12.57
N PRO A 40 -30.52 -7.83 -13.91
CA PRO A 40 -29.55 -7.23 -14.83
C PRO A 40 -29.36 -5.74 -14.56
N GLN A 41 -28.11 -5.29 -14.57
CA GLN A 41 -27.77 -3.89 -14.26
C GLN A 41 -27.58 -3.03 -15.53
N GLY A 42 -27.49 -3.68 -16.68
CA GLY A 42 -27.21 -3.06 -17.96
C GLY A 42 -25.72 -2.75 -18.15
N ARG A 43 -25.34 -2.64 -19.43
CA ARG A 43 -23.94 -2.52 -19.88
C ARG A 43 -23.14 -1.44 -19.16
N GLN A 44 -23.71 -0.25 -18.97
CA GLN A 44 -22.95 0.87 -18.39
C GLN A 44 -22.54 0.62 -16.93
N VAL A 45 -23.42 0.01 -16.14
CA VAL A 45 -23.14 -0.31 -14.73
C VAL A 45 -22.12 -1.44 -14.63
N LEU A 46 -22.31 -2.51 -15.41
CA LEU A 46 -21.39 -3.64 -15.45
C LEU A 46 -20.00 -3.23 -15.94
N ALA A 47 -19.93 -2.39 -16.99
CA ALA A 47 -18.67 -1.84 -17.50
C ALA A 47 -17.92 -1.04 -16.42
N ARG A 48 -18.62 -0.18 -15.68
CA ARG A 48 -18.03 0.58 -14.56
C ARG A 48 -17.57 -0.35 -13.44
N TYR A 49 -18.37 -1.36 -13.10
CA TYR A 49 -18.01 -2.35 -12.10
C TYR A 49 -16.72 -3.08 -12.47
N PHE A 50 -16.60 -3.62 -13.68
CA PHE A 50 -15.40 -4.36 -14.09
C PHE A 50 -14.17 -3.46 -14.24
N LYS A 51 -14.33 -2.24 -14.78
CA LYS A 51 -13.25 -1.25 -14.81
C LYS A 51 -12.80 -0.91 -13.40
N GLY A 52 -13.72 -0.68 -12.47
CA GLY A 52 -13.40 -0.41 -11.06
C GLY A 52 -12.76 -1.60 -10.35
N LEU A 53 -13.22 -2.82 -10.61
CA LEU A 53 -12.67 -4.05 -10.05
C LEU A 53 -11.18 -4.19 -10.38
N LEU A 54 -10.77 -3.92 -11.63
CA LEU A 54 -9.37 -3.98 -12.04
C LEU A 54 -8.49 -2.94 -11.34
N LEU A 55 -9.08 -1.91 -10.71
CA LEU A 55 -8.37 -0.91 -9.93
C LEU A 55 -8.23 -1.29 -8.45
N VAL A 56 -8.92 -2.33 -7.97
CA VAL A 56 -8.89 -2.76 -6.57
C VAL A 56 -7.76 -3.79 -6.38
N PRO A 57 -6.67 -3.47 -5.66
CA PRO A 57 -5.52 -4.37 -5.53
C PRO A 57 -5.84 -5.70 -4.84
N GLU A 58 -6.86 -5.73 -3.99
CA GLU A 58 -7.32 -6.92 -3.29
C GLU A 58 -8.13 -7.87 -4.17
N ARG A 59 -8.49 -7.47 -5.39
CA ARG A 59 -9.34 -8.25 -6.31
C ARG A 59 -8.55 -8.65 -7.54
N MET A 60 -8.77 -9.89 -7.97
CA MET A 60 -8.18 -10.42 -9.19
C MET A 60 -9.28 -11.04 -10.04
N LEU A 61 -9.36 -10.63 -11.30
CA LEU A 61 -10.33 -11.15 -12.26
C LEU A 61 -9.69 -12.23 -13.12
N PHE A 62 -10.39 -13.35 -13.27
CA PHE A 62 -10.07 -14.41 -14.22
C PHE A 62 -11.23 -14.55 -15.18
N ALA A 63 -10.95 -14.67 -16.48
CA ALA A 63 -11.99 -14.89 -17.48
C ALA A 63 -11.72 -16.19 -18.24
N VAL A 64 -12.80 -16.92 -18.55
CA VAL A 64 -12.77 -18.07 -19.44
C VAL A 64 -13.33 -17.69 -20.80
N ARG A 65 -12.66 -18.13 -21.86
CA ARG A 65 -13.03 -17.85 -23.24
C ARG A 65 -13.49 -19.11 -23.96
N LEU A 66 -14.49 -18.94 -24.82
CA LEU A 66 -14.91 -19.91 -25.81
C LEU A 66 -14.79 -19.24 -27.18
N ASP A 67 -14.05 -19.85 -28.09
CA ASP A 67 -13.78 -19.31 -29.45
C ASP A 67 -13.26 -17.86 -29.45
N GLY A 68 -12.46 -17.51 -28.44
CA GLY A 68 -11.86 -16.19 -28.27
C GLY A 68 -12.73 -15.18 -27.53
N VAL A 69 -14.00 -15.47 -27.28
CA VAL A 69 -14.95 -14.57 -26.60
C VAL A 69 -15.05 -14.92 -25.11
N ILE A 70 -15.10 -13.92 -24.22
CA ILE A 70 -15.31 -14.17 -22.78
C ILE A 70 -16.73 -14.69 -22.55
N VAL A 71 -16.86 -15.83 -21.89
CA VAL A 71 -18.15 -16.49 -21.60
C VAL A 71 -18.38 -16.75 -20.11
N GLY A 72 -17.46 -16.33 -19.26
CA GLY A 72 -17.56 -16.49 -17.81
C GLY A 72 -16.36 -15.87 -17.10
N CYS A 73 -16.49 -15.66 -15.80
CA CYS A 73 -15.40 -15.14 -14.98
C CYS A 73 -15.45 -15.67 -13.55
N ALA A 74 -14.36 -15.44 -12.83
CA ALA A 74 -14.22 -15.70 -11.41
C ALA A 74 -13.35 -14.61 -10.79
N GLN A 75 -13.53 -14.37 -9.50
CA GLN A 75 -12.74 -13.41 -8.75
C GLN A 75 -12.03 -14.10 -7.59
N LEU A 76 -10.77 -13.77 -7.40
CA LEU A 76 -10.11 -13.95 -6.11
C LEU A 76 -10.13 -12.63 -5.36
N VAL A 77 -10.57 -12.69 -4.11
CA VAL A 77 -10.59 -11.57 -3.17
C VAL A 77 -9.72 -11.96 -2.01
N ARG A 78 -8.58 -11.29 -1.87
CA ARG A 78 -7.72 -11.49 -0.68
C ARG A 78 -8.38 -10.87 0.54
N ALA A 79 -8.03 -11.39 1.71
CA ALA A 79 -8.31 -10.70 2.95
C ALA A 79 -7.83 -9.24 2.84
N ALA A 80 -8.61 -8.31 3.38
CA ALA A 80 -8.20 -6.91 3.45
C ALA A 80 -6.82 -6.84 4.13
N ARG A 81 -5.97 -5.91 3.71
CA ARG A 81 -4.56 -5.88 4.15
C ARG A 81 -4.40 -5.74 5.67
N ASN A 82 -5.42 -5.21 6.35
CA ASN A 82 -5.52 -5.13 7.81
C ASN A 82 -5.96 -6.43 8.51
N ASN A 83 -6.13 -7.53 7.77
CA ASN A 83 -6.55 -8.83 8.26
C ASN A 83 -5.44 -9.87 7.99
N GLU A 84 -4.25 -9.60 8.51
CA GLU A 84 -3.04 -10.42 8.32
C GLU A 84 -3.19 -11.84 8.87
N ALA A 85 -3.97 -12.01 9.95
CA ALA A 85 -4.30 -13.33 10.50
C ALA A 85 -4.98 -14.24 9.47
N GLN A 86 -5.59 -13.65 8.42
CA GLN A 86 -6.19 -14.36 7.30
C GLN A 86 -5.43 -14.16 5.98
N ALA A 87 -4.18 -13.68 6.00
CA ALA A 87 -3.38 -13.46 4.78
C ALA A 87 -3.11 -14.77 4.00
N MET A 88 -3.10 -15.90 4.70
CA MET A 88 -3.01 -17.23 4.08
C MET A 88 -4.31 -17.70 3.41
N CYS A 89 -5.40 -16.94 3.57
CA CYS A 89 -6.71 -17.23 3.03
C CYS A 89 -7.03 -16.29 1.86
N VAL A 90 -7.75 -16.83 0.87
CA VAL A 90 -8.34 -16.05 -0.21
C VAL A 90 -9.76 -16.53 -0.46
N THR A 91 -10.65 -15.63 -0.81
CA THR A 91 -12.06 -15.93 -1.10
C THR A 91 -12.28 -15.94 -2.60
N LEU A 92 -12.84 -17.04 -3.10
CA LEU A 92 -13.37 -17.13 -4.45
C LEU A 92 -14.77 -16.51 -4.47
N MET A 93 -14.96 -15.49 -5.31
CA MET A 93 -16.25 -14.86 -5.53
C MET A 93 -16.63 -14.92 -7.01
N HIS A 94 -17.93 -14.86 -7.27
CA HIS A 94 -18.48 -14.63 -8.61
C HIS A 94 -17.95 -15.58 -9.70
N LEU A 95 -17.72 -16.86 -9.35
CA LEU A 95 -17.39 -17.89 -10.32
C LEU A 95 -18.66 -18.26 -11.09
N PHE A 96 -18.68 -17.99 -12.39
CA PHE A 96 -19.78 -18.39 -13.26
C PHE A 96 -19.33 -18.67 -14.69
N VAL A 97 -20.17 -19.42 -15.41
CA VAL A 97 -20.14 -19.55 -16.87
C VAL A 97 -21.54 -19.28 -17.38
N ALA A 98 -21.64 -18.44 -18.41
CA ALA A 98 -22.91 -18.05 -19.00
C ALA A 98 -23.70 -19.30 -19.45
N PRO A 99 -25.04 -19.32 -19.31
CA PRO A 99 -25.86 -20.52 -19.55
C PRO A 99 -25.60 -21.18 -20.92
N TYR A 100 -25.44 -20.38 -21.96
CA TYR A 100 -25.18 -20.83 -23.33
C TYR A 100 -23.80 -21.50 -23.52
N ALA A 101 -22.86 -21.33 -22.58
CA ALA A 101 -21.51 -21.90 -22.63
C ALA A 101 -21.28 -23.01 -21.58
N ARG A 102 -22.31 -23.42 -20.84
CA ARG A 102 -22.20 -24.49 -19.83
C ARG A 102 -22.10 -25.88 -20.46
N LYS A 103 -21.81 -26.89 -19.61
CA LYS A 103 -21.64 -28.31 -19.98
C LYS A 103 -20.45 -28.62 -20.88
N GLN A 104 -19.50 -27.69 -20.99
CA GLN A 104 -18.26 -27.83 -21.77
C GLN A 104 -17.00 -27.91 -20.89
N GLY A 105 -17.16 -28.12 -19.57
CA GLY A 105 -16.03 -28.18 -18.63
C GLY A 105 -15.38 -26.84 -18.28
N LEU A 106 -15.86 -25.73 -18.87
CA LEU A 106 -15.28 -24.38 -18.67
C LEU A 106 -15.28 -23.93 -17.21
N GLY A 107 -16.31 -24.27 -16.42
CA GLY A 107 -16.36 -23.93 -15.00
C GLY A 107 -15.29 -24.66 -14.19
N THR A 108 -15.01 -25.93 -14.53
CA THR A 108 -13.93 -26.71 -13.92
C THR A 108 -12.56 -26.15 -14.30
N LEU A 109 -12.35 -25.81 -15.58
CA LEU A 109 -11.10 -25.18 -16.03
C LEU A 109 -10.86 -23.85 -15.34
N LEU A 110 -11.91 -23.03 -15.21
CA LEU A 110 -11.84 -21.73 -14.53
C LEU A 110 -11.48 -21.90 -13.06
N LEU A 111 -12.14 -22.82 -12.34
CA LEU A 111 -11.82 -23.12 -10.94
C LEU A 111 -10.39 -23.63 -10.78
N GLN A 112 -9.93 -24.53 -11.65
CA GLN A 112 -8.56 -25.06 -11.60
C GLN A 112 -7.51 -23.97 -11.80
N GLU A 113 -7.71 -23.06 -12.77
CA GLU A 113 -6.78 -21.95 -12.99
C GLU A 113 -6.77 -20.99 -11.81
N VAL A 114 -7.94 -20.71 -11.22
CA VAL A 114 -8.06 -19.90 -10.00
C VAL A 114 -7.32 -20.55 -8.83
N GLU A 115 -7.48 -21.85 -8.60
CA GLU A 115 -6.74 -22.58 -7.56
C GLU A 115 -5.23 -22.55 -7.81
N ASN A 116 -4.80 -22.75 -9.05
CA ASN A 116 -3.38 -22.71 -9.42
C ASN A 116 -2.79 -21.31 -9.20
N ALA A 117 -3.53 -20.27 -9.58
CA ALA A 117 -3.14 -18.90 -9.30
C ALA A 117 -3.05 -18.67 -7.79
N ALA A 118 -4.04 -19.10 -7.00
CA ALA A 118 -4.03 -18.97 -5.55
C ALA A 118 -2.79 -19.65 -4.93
N ARG A 119 -2.49 -20.90 -5.33
CA ARG A 119 -1.27 -21.62 -4.93
C ARG A 119 0.00 -20.87 -5.28
N SER A 120 0.11 -20.37 -6.51
CA SER A 120 1.30 -19.65 -6.99
C SER A 120 1.55 -18.34 -6.24
N MET A 121 0.50 -17.76 -5.66
CA MET A 121 0.56 -16.55 -4.84
C MET A 121 0.77 -16.84 -3.35
N GLY A 122 0.97 -18.10 -2.96
CA GLY A 122 1.24 -18.51 -1.59
C GLY A 122 0.01 -18.65 -0.69
N TYR A 123 -1.21 -18.60 -1.24
CA TYR A 123 -2.42 -18.86 -0.46
C TYR A 123 -2.52 -20.33 -0.11
N ARG A 124 -2.90 -20.61 1.14
CA ARG A 124 -3.04 -21.97 1.69
C ARG A 124 -4.49 -22.42 1.78
N VAL A 125 -5.42 -21.47 1.90
CA VAL A 125 -6.85 -21.72 2.08
C VAL A 125 -7.66 -20.97 1.03
N LEU A 126 -8.56 -21.67 0.35
CA LEU A 126 -9.53 -21.10 -0.58
C LEU A 126 -10.93 -21.23 0.03
N ASN A 127 -11.57 -20.10 0.31
CA ASN A 127 -12.93 -20.04 0.85
C ASN A 127 -13.93 -19.70 -0.26
N VAL A 128 -15.14 -20.24 -0.18
CA VAL A 128 -16.24 -19.85 -1.06
C VAL A 128 -17.56 -19.96 -0.33
N ASP A 129 -18.44 -19.01 -0.58
CA ASP A 129 -19.83 -19.04 -0.15
C ASP A 129 -20.76 -19.07 -1.36
N VAL A 130 -21.86 -19.80 -1.24
CA VAL A 130 -22.82 -19.97 -2.33
C VAL A 130 -24.25 -20.14 -1.79
N PRO A 131 -25.25 -19.42 -2.33
CA PRO A 131 -26.66 -19.69 -2.08
C PRO A 131 -27.02 -21.17 -2.28
N GLU A 132 -27.85 -21.72 -1.40
CA GLU A 132 -28.30 -23.13 -1.47
C GLU A 132 -29.04 -23.47 -2.78
N THR A 133 -29.59 -22.45 -3.46
CA THR A 133 -30.27 -22.59 -4.74
C THR A 133 -29.34 -22.86 -5.92
N GLN A 134 -28.04 -22.57 -5.81
CA GLN A 134 -27.07 -22.74 -6.90
C GLN A 134 -26.45 -24.15 -6.92
N THR A 135 -27.28 -25.16 -7.21
CA THR A 135 -26.92 -26.59 -7.19
C THR A 135 -25.72 -26.94 -8.06
N ALA A 136 -25.60 -26.36 -9.25
CA ALA A 136 -24.48 -26.63 -10.15
C ALA A 136 -23.12 -26.14 -9.59
N ALA A 137 -23.11 -25.00 -8.88
CA ALA A 137 -21.90 -24.49 -8.23
C ALA A 137 -21.54 -25.35 -7.02
N ILE A 138 -22.53 -25.76 -6.23
CA ILE A 138 -22.36 -26.69 -5.10
C ILE A 138 -21.73 -28.00 -5.56
N ASP A 139 -22.23 -28.60 -6.65
CA ASP A 139 -21.68 -29.83 -7.22
C ASP A 139 -20.25 -29.63 -7.74
N LEU A 140 -19.95 -28.47 -8.34
CA LEU A 140 -18.60 -28.12 -8.80
C LEU A 140 -17.62 -28.06 -7.62
N PHE A 141 -17.97 -27.36 -6.53
CA PHE A 141 -17.10 -27.25 -5.35
C PHE A 141 -16.89 -28.60 -4.67
N ARG A 142 -17.94 -29.40 -4.50
CA ARG A 142 -17.83 -30.77 -3.94
C ARG A 142 -16.93 -31.66 -4.78
N LYS A 143 -17.10 -31.67 -6.11
CA LYS A 143 -16.24 -32.44 -7.02
C LYS A 143 -14.79 -31.94 -7.02
N ALA A 144 -14.58 -30.66 -6.78
CA ALA A 144 -13.26 -30.06 -6.65
C ALA A 144 -12.63 -30.31 -5.26
N GLY A 145 -13.30 -30.99 -4.33
CA GLY A 145 -12.75 -31.33 -3.02
C GLY A 145 -12.82 -30.20 -2.00
N PHE A 146 -13.79 -29.28 -2.13
CA PHE A 146 -14.12 -28.35 -1.06
C PHE A 146 -14.97 -29.03 0.01
N GLU A 147 -14.70 -28.69 1.27
CA GLU A 147 -15.43 -29.16 2.44
C GLU A 147 -16.41 -28.08 2.90
N GLN A 148 -17.68 -28.45 3.09
CA GLN A 148 -18.68 -27.56 3.67
C GLN A 148 -18.50 -27.49 5.18
N TRP A 149 -18.28 -26.31 5.74
CA TRP A 149 -18.06 -26.13 7.18
C TRP A 149 -19.21 -25.38 7.88
N GLY A 150 -20.11 -24.73 7.12
CA GLY A 150 -21.20 -23.96 7.72
C GLY A 150 -22.36 -23.66 6.78
N THR A 151 -23.47 -23.25 7.38
CA THR A 151 -24.68 -22.76 6.71
C THR A 151 -25.15 -21.49 7.40
N HIS A 152 -25.34 -20.41 6.65
CA HIS A 152 -25.91 -19.16 7.13
C HIS A 152 -27.40 -19.11 6.73
N PRO A 153 -28.37 -19.23 7.66
CA PRO A 153 -29.79 -19.36 7.33
C PRO A 153 -30.41 -18.09 6.72
N HIS A 154 -29.80 -16.92 6.94
CA HIS A 154 -30.27 -15.63 6.43
C HIS A 154 -29.27 -14.95 5.48
N TYR A 155 -28.71 -15.70 4.55
CA TYR A 155 -27.58 -15.25 3.73
C TYR A 155 -27.97 -14.20 2.67
N ALA A 156 -29.05 -14.47 1.93
CA ALA A 156 -29.51 -13.57 0.86
C ALA A 156 -31.03 -13.47 0.83
N ARG A 157 -31.52 -12.37 0.26
CA ARG A 157 -32.94 -12.17 -0.01
C ARG A 157 -33.18 -12.15 -1.51
N ILE A 158 -33.95 -13.11 -2.03
CA ILE A 158 -34.33 -13.21 -3.45
C ILE A 158 -35.85 -13.02 -3.54
N GLY A 159 -36.29 -11.86 -4.05
CA GLY A 159 -37.68 -11.44 -3.93
C GLY A 159 -38.06 -11.27 -2.46
N ASP A 160 -39.12 -11.95 -2.02
CA ASP A 160 -39.59 -11.97 -0.63
C ASP A 160 -39.06 -13.17 0.19
N GLN A 161 -38.26 -14.04 -0.42
CA GLN A 161 -37.73 -15.23 0.22
C GLN A 161 -36.33 -15.00 0.76
N THR A 162 -36.09 -15.50 1.96
CA THR A 162 -34.74 -15.62 2.54
C THR A 162 -34.15 -16.96 2.10
N VAL A 163 -32.91 -16.92 1.62
CA VAL A 163 -32.18 -18.08 1.09
C VAL A 163 -30.95 -18.33 1.94
N SER A 164 -30.69 -19.60 2.27
CA SER A 164 -29.52 -20.00 3.03
C SER A 164 -28.25 -19.94 2.18
N GLY A 165 -27.13 -19.61 2.81
CA GLY A 165 -25.80 -19.61 2.20
C GLY A 165 -24.97 -20.76 2.73
N LEU A 166 -24.35 -21.52 1.84
CA LEU A 166 -23.47 -22.63 2.18
C LEU A 166 -22.02 -22.15 2.10
N PHE A 167 -21.24 -22.43 3.15
CA PHE A 167 -19.85 -22.01 3.27
C PHE A 167 -18.93 -23.20 3.11
N PHE A 168 -18.01 -23.08 2.18
CA PHE A 168 -17.05 -24.09 1.80
C PHE A 168 -15.61 -23.59 1.98
N THR A 169 -14.70 -24.51 2.27
CA THR A 169 -13.27 -24.25 2.33
C THR A 169 -12.49 -25.38 1.66
N LYS A 170 -11.32 -25.06 1.14
CA LYS A 170 -10.39 -26.04 0.59
C LYS A 170 -8.97 -25.66 0.96
N LEU A 171 -8.23 -26.62 1.51
CA LEU A 171 -6.79 -26.51 1.66
C LEU A 171 -6.13 -26.69 0.29
N LEU A 172 -5.24 -25.75 -0.05
CA LEU A 172 -4.52 -25.76 -1.31
C LEU A 172 -3.21 -26.54 -1.24
N ASP A 173 -2.75 -26.87 -0.02
CA ASP A 173 -1.60 -27.73 0.26
C ASP A 173 -2.00 -29.21 0.21
N ASN A 174 -1.12 -30.07 -0.32
CA ASN A 174 -1.34 -31.53 -0.38
C ASN A 174 -1.20 -32.25 0.98
N ALA A 175 -0.95 -31.51 2.08
CA ALA A 175 -0.87 -32.10 3.41
C ALA A 175 -2.27 -32.12 4.03
N ARG A 176 -2.88 -33.32 4.13
CA ARG A 176 -4.09 -33.52 4.96
C ARG A 176 -3.83 -32.98 6.37
N PRO A 177 -4.69 -32.12 6.92
CA PRO A 177 -4.66 -31.88 8.35
C PRO A 177 -5.03 -33.20 9.03
N ALA A 178 -4.18 -33.66 9.94
CA ALA A 178 -4.57 -34.71 10.86
C ALA A 178 -5.86 -34.25 11.55
N THR A 179 -6.88 -35.11 11.56
CA THR A 179 -8.10 -34.94 12.33
C THR A 179 -7.72 -34.79 13.80
N ALA A 180 -7.49 -33.56 14.24
CA ALA A 180 -7.28 -33.22 15.63
C ALA A 180 -8.52 -32.45 16.07
N GLU A 181 -9.28 -33.07 16.98
CA GLU A 181 -10.37 -32.40 17.69
C GLU A 181 -9.88 -31.04 18.22
N ALA A 182 -10.64 -29.99 17.97
CA ALA A 182 -10.29 -28.64 18.39
C ALA A 182 -10.15 -28.57 19.92
N PRO A 183 -9.04 -28.07 20.47
CA PRO A 183 -8.91 -27.91 21.91
C PRO A 183 -9.88 -26.81 22.38
N ARG A 184 -10.71 -27.14 23.37
CA ARG A 184 -11.55 -26.15 24.07
C ARG A 184 -10.65 -25.22 24.88
N MET A 185 -10.54 -23.96 24.48
CA MET A 185 -9.87 -22.94 25.29
C MET A 185 -10.81 -22.43 26.37
N THR A 186 -10.41 -22.57 27.64
CA THR A 186 -11.02 -21.87 28.78
C THR A 186 -10.38 -20.49 28.97
N GLN A 187 -11.15 -19.55 29.50
CA GLN A 187 -10.87 -18.11 29.62
C GLN A 187 -9.68 -17.72 30.53
N ALA A 188 -8.78 -18.65 30.86
CA ALA A 188 -7.70 -18.46 31.83
C ALA A 188 -6.30 -18.19 31.23
N ASP A 189 -6.11 -18.33 29.91
CA ASP A 189 -4.76 -18.26 29.30
C ASP A 189 -4.47 -16.99 28.49
N VAL A 190 -5.30 -15.95 28.58
CA VAL A 190 -4.98 -14.65 27.98
C VAL A 190 -4.20 -13.80 28.99
N ALA A 191 -2.93 -14.12 29.17
CA ALA A 191 -1.98 -13.14 29.67
C ALA A 191 -1.75 -12.07 28.59
N PRO A 192 -1.65 -10.77 28.93
CA PRO A 192 -1.26 -9.76 27.96
C PRO A 192 0.13 -10.10 27.44
N ALA A 193 0.28 -10.18 26.12
CA ALA A 193 1.58 -10.34 25.50
C ALA A 193 2.45 -9.12 25.87
N GLU A 194 3.37 -9.31 26.81
CA GLU A 194 4.47 -8.39 27.05
C GLU A 194 5.35 -8.41 25.80
N TYR A 195 5.23 -7.37 24.98
CA TYR A 195 6.15 -7.09 23.89
C TYR A 195 7.51 -6.69 24.45
N THR A 196 8.30 -7.68 24.85
CA THR A 196 9.72 -7.51 25.12
C THR A 196 10.47 -7.65 23.78
N SER A 197 10.53 -6.54 23.04
CA SER A 197 11.41 -6.41 21.86
C SER A 197 12.85 -6.23 22.33
N SER A 198 13.73 -7.18 22.01
CA SER A 198 15.16 -7.17 22.38
C SER A 198 16.04 -6.30 21.45
N SER A 199 15.47 -5.29 20.80
CA SER A 199 16.24 -4.30 20.03
C SER A 199 16.61 -3.11 20.93
N SER A 200 17.90 -2.83 21.10
CA SER A 200 18.41 -1.87 22.10
C SER A 200 18.48 -0.42 21.63
N ARG A 201 17.98 -0.08 20.43
CA ARG A 201 18.10 1.28 19.88
C ARG A 201 16.75 1.88 19.45
N PRO A 202 16.43 3.12 19.87
CA PRO A 202 15.26 3.83 19.39
C PRO A 202 15.38 4.16 17.90
N LEU A 203 14.25 4.13 17.19
CA LEU A 203 14.11 4.67 15.84
C LEU A 203 13.40 6.02 15.93
N THR A 204 13.90 7.02 15.20
CA THR A 204 13.30 8.35 15.21
C THR A 204 12.05 8.39 14.33
N LEU A 205 10.93 8.82 14.91
CA LEU A 205 9.69 9.06 14.18
C LEU A 205 9.57 10.54 13.81
N TYR A 206 9.52 10.82 12.51
CA TYR A 206 9.39 12.16 11.95
C TYR A 206 7.95 12.38 11.44
N PRO A 207 7.12 13.17 12.14
CA PRO A 207 5.81 13.57 11.62
C PRO A 207 6.03 14.57 10.48
N ALA A 208 5.47 14.28 9.30
CA ALA A 208 5.59 15.14 8.13
C ALA A 208 4.58 16.29 8.17
N ILE A 209 4.99 17.48 7.76
CA ILE A 209 4.16 18.66 7.52
C ILE A 209 4.45 19.15 6.10
N ASP A 210 3.58 18.83 5.15
CA ASP A 210 3.69 19.35 3.78
C ASP A 210 2.97 20.70 3.71
N LEU A 211 3.65 21.72 3.16
CA LEU A 211 3.15 23.09 3.09
C LEU A 211 2.77 23.46 1.66
N LYS A 212 1.52 23.90 1.49
CA LYS A 212 1.02 24.48 0.25
C LYS A 212 0.16 25.70 0.53
N ASP A 213 0.48 26.81 -0.13
CA ASP A 213 -0.22 28.10 -0.04
C ASP A 213 -0.45 28.57 1.42
N GLY A 214 0.56 28.35 2.27
CA GLY A 214 0.56 28.69 3.70
C GLY A 214 -0.10 27.65 4.62
N ALA A 215 -0.74 26.62 4.08
CA ALA A 215 -1.48 25.61 4.84
C ALA A 215 -0.76 24.25 4.90
N CYS A 216 -1.08 23.46 5.92
CA CYS A 216 -0.71 22.05 6.02
C CYS A 216 -1.61 21.20 5.12
N VAL A 217 -1.01 20.54 4.14
CA VAL A 217 -1.73 19.75 3.15
C VAL A 217 -1.19 18.33 3.05
N ARG A 218 -1.83 17.52 2.22
CA ARG A 218 -1.23 16.31 1.65
C ARG A 218 -1.59 16.21 0.18
N LEU A 219 -0.60 15.89 -0.64
CA LEU A 219 -0.84 15.58 -2.05
C LEU A 219 -1.25 14.12 -2.21
N ARG A 220 -2.25 13.84 -3.05
CA ARG A 220 -2.51 12.47 -3.52
C ARG A 220 -1.50 12.13 -4.62
N ARG A 221 -0.65 11.12 -4.42
CA ARG A 221 0.37 10.68 -5.39
C ARG A 221 1.35 11.78 -5.85
N GLY A 222 1.54 12.82 -5.06
CA GLY A 222 2.42 13.95 -5.41
C GLY A 222 1.80 14.97 -6.37
N GLU A 223 0.51 14.86 -6.71
CA GLU A 223 -0.17 15.79 -7.63
C GLU A 223 -0.59 17.07 -6.90
N MET A 224 -0.06 18.23 -7.32
CA MET A 224 -0.33 19.54 -6.69
C MET A 224 -1.79 19.99 -6.79
N GLU A 225 -2.50 19.55 -7.82
CA GLU A 225 -3.91 19.88 -8.05
C GLU A 225 -4.87 19.06 -7.18
N ASP A 226 -4.42 17.90 -6.66
CA ASP A 226 -5.17 17.02 -5.77
C ASP A 226 -4.59 17.06 -4.34
N ALA A 227 -4.71 18.24 -3.73
CA ALA A 227 -4.28 18.51 -2.36
C ALA A 227 -5.45 18.49 -1.38
N THR A 228 -5.33 17.71 -0.30
CA THR A 228 -6.24 17.78 0.86
C THR A 228 -5.64 18.72 1.90
N VAL A 229 -6.38 19.76 2.29
CA VAL A 229 -5.99 20.66 3.39
C VAL A 229 -6.38 20.02 4.72
N TYR A 230 -5.42 19.84 5.62
CA TYR A 230 -5.65 19.30 6.96
C TYR A 230 -5.68 20.38 8.04
N SER A 231 -4.92 21.45 7.85
CA SER A 231 -4.89 22.59 8.77
C SER A 231 -4.41 23.85 8.04
N ASP A 232 -5.00 24.99 8.36
CA ASP A 232 -4.58 26.31 7.92
C ASP A 232 -3.62 27.00 8.92
N ASP A 233 -3.29 26.34 10.04
CA ASP A 233 -2.35 26.84 11.06
C ASP A 233 -1.15 25.87 11.24
N PRO A 234 -0.07 26.04 10.46
CA PRO A 234 1.16 25.25 10.59
C PRO A 234 1.80 25.30 11.98
N ALA A 235 1.69 26.43 12.69
CA ALA A 235 2.26 26.57 14.02
C ALA A 235 1.49 25.73 15.04
N ALA A 236 0.16 25.72 14.97
CA ALA A 236 -0.67 24.84 15.80
C ALA A 236 -0.39 23.37 15.50
N GLN A 237 -0.23 23.00 14.23
CA GLN A 237 0.08 21.64 13.84
C GLN A 237 1.45 21.18 14.40
N ALA A 238 2.46 22.04 14.33
CA ALA A 238 3.77 21.78 14.91
C ALA A 238 3.71 21.61 16.44
N ARG A 239 2.97 22.48 17.15
CA ARG A 239 2.74 22.33 18.60
C ARG A 239 2.04 21.03 18.94
N ALA A 240 1.04 20.63 18.16
CA ALA A 240 0.32 19.37 18.38
C ALA A 240 1.28 18.17 18.30
N TRP A 241 2.20 18.14 17.33
CA TRP A 241 3.23 17.12 17.24
C TRP A 241 4.24 17.19 18.39
N CYS A 242 4.70 18.37 18.79
CA CYS A 242 5.58 18.48 19.96
C CYS A 242 4.90 17.94 21.24
N ASN A 243 3.64 18.31 21.46
CA ASN A 243 2.84 17.89 22.61
C ASN A 243 2.52 16.39 22.59
N ALA A 244 2.41 15.78 21.39
CA ALA A 244 2.24 14.34 21.23
C ALA A 244 3.52 13.53 21.52
N GLY A 245 4.66 14.20 21.74
CA GLY A 245 5.92 13.59 22.19
C GLY A 245 6.95 13.31 21.09
N PHE A 246 6.68 13.71 19.84
CA PHE A 246 7.65 13.58 18.75
C PHE A 246 8.91 14.41 19.05
N LYS A 247 10.07 13.89 18.67
CA LYS A 247 11.40 14.49 18.96
C LYS A 247 12.02 15.22 17.78
N TRP A 248 11.36 15.17 16.63
CA TRP A 248 11.74 15.84 15.40
C TRP A 248 10.49 16.26 14.64
N LEU A 249 10.62 17.25 13.76
CA LEU A 249 9.65 17.56 12.73
C LEU A 249 10.28 17.39 11.34
N HIS A 250 9.50 16.94 10.36
CA HIS A 250 9.88 16.94 8.95
C HIS A 250 8.92 17.86 8.19
N ALA A 251 9.42 18.92 7.58
CA ALA A 251 8.60 19.88 6.83
C ALA A 251 9.05 19.93 5.37
N VAL A 252 8.08 20.06 4.46
CA VAL A 252 8.34 20.20 3.03
C VAL A 252 7.59 21.42 2.48
N ASP A 253 8.32 22.41 1.96
CA ASP A 253 7.74 23.50 1.18
C ASP A 253 7.42 23.00 -0.23
N LEU A 254 6.18 22.55 -0.45
CA LEU A 254 5.77 21.99 -1.74
C LEU A 254 5.80 23.06 -2.83
N ASN A 255 5.22 24.24 -2.59
CA ASN A 255 5.30 25.33 -3.57
C ASN A 255 6.76 25.63 -3.94
N GLY A 256 7.66 25.63 -2.96
CA GLY A 256 9.07 25.87 -3.20
C GLY A 256 9.79 24.74 -3.93
N ALA A 257 9.41 23.48 -3.69
CA ALA A 257 9.92 22.33 -4.45
C ALA A 257 9.66 22.50 -5.96
N PHE A 258 8.45 22.92 -6.33
CA PHE A 258 8.05 23.18 -7.72
C PHE A 258 8.63 24.49 -8.28
N ALA A 259 8.58 25.59 -7.53
CA ALA A 259 9.07 26.90 -7.97
C ALA A 259 10.60 27.01 -7.98
N GLY A 260 11.29 26.14 -7.25
CA GLY A 260 12.75 26.13 -7.13
C GLY A 260 13.33 27.17 -6.18
N GLN A 261 12.49 27.84 -5.40
CA GLN A 261 12.83 28.77 -4.32
C GLN A 261 11.76 28.68 -3.24
N SER A 262 12.09 28.91 -1.97
CA SER A 262 11.09 28.85 -0.89
C SER A 262 9.94 29.82 -1.12
N ALA A 263 8.72 29.32 -0.97
CA ALA A 263 7.47 30.04 -1.22
C ALA A 263 6.56 30.10 0.02
N ASN A 264 6.78 29.23 1.01
CA ASN A 264 6.02 29.19 2.27
C ASN A 264 6.79 29.79 3.46
N VAL A 265 7.57 30.86 3.23
CA VAL A 265 8.46 31.45 4.24
C VAL A 265 7.75 31.78 5.57
N PRO A 266 6.57 32.45 5.58
CA PRO A 266 5.89 32.75 6.83
C PRO A 266 5.46 31.50 7.60
N ALA A 267 4.95 30.48 6.91
CA ALA A 267 4.51 29.22 7.50
C ALA A 267 5.69 28.47 8.15
N VAL A 268 6.82 28.36 7.46
CA VAL A 268 8.02 27.69 8.01
C VAL A 268 8.55 28.43 9.24
N ARG A 269 8.57 29.77 9.22
CA ARG A 269 8.96 30.58 10.40
C ARG A 269 8.00 30.36 11.58
N ALA A 270 6.70 30.32 11.31
CA ALA A 270 5.71 30.07 12.35
C ALA A 270 5.86 28.67 12.98
N ILE A 271 6.23 27.65 12.19
CA ILE A 271 6.57 26.31 12.71
C ILE A 271 7.81 26.36 13.61
N LEU A 272 8.88 27.05 13.18
CA LEU A 272 10.12 27.18 13.95
C LEU A 272 9.90 27.89 15.29
N GLU A 273 9.13 28.97 15.30
CA GLU A 273 8.80 29.72 16.52
C GLU A 273 7.93 28.91 17.50
N ALA A 274 7.10 28.01 16.96
CA ALA A 274 6.15 27.23 17.74
C ALA A 274 6.68 25.85 18.18
N SER A 275 7.76 25.37 17.55
CA SER A 275 8.35 24.06 17.83
C SER A 275 9.43 24.15 18.89
N THR A 276 9.47 23.15 19.77
CA THR A 276 10.54 22.98 20.77
C THR A 276 11.54 21.89 20.40
N VAL A 277 11.37 21.27 19.23
CA VAL A 277 12.17 20.14 18.77
C VAL A 277 12.87 20.46 17.45
N PRO A 278 13.98 19.78 17.13
CA PRO A 278 14.65 19.93 15.85
C PRO A 278 13.73 19.72 14.64
N MET A 279 13.94 20.50 13.58
CA MET A 279 13.20 20.38 12.33
C MET A 279 14.14 20.17 11.15
N GLN A 280 13.75 19.27 10.24
CA GLN A 280 14.33 19.19 8.90
C GLN A 280 13.39 19.80 7.86
N LEU A 281 13.93 20.57 6.92
CA LEU A 281 13.17 21.29 5.88
C LEU A 281 13.63 20.92 4.48
N GLY A 282 12.71 20.50 3.62
CA GLY A 282 12.90 20.36 2.18
C GLY A 282 12.06 21.35 1.36
N GLY A 283 12.37 21.48 0.08
CA GLY A 283 11.59 22.28 -0.89
C GLY A 283 12.26 23.59 -1.30
N GLY A 284 12.69 23.69 -2.56
CA GLY A 284 13.19 24.93 -3.17
C GLY A 284 14.61 25.35 -2.80
N LEU A 285 15.42 24.46 -2.22
CA LEU A 285 16.79 24.78 -1.80
C LEU A 285 17.77 24.47 -2.94
N ARG A 286 18.05 25.47 -3.79
CA ARG A 286 18.85 25.30 -5.03
C ARG A 286 20.21 26.01 -5.03
N ASP A 287 20.52 26.78 -3.99
CA ASP A 287 21.79 27.48 -3.86
C ASP A 287 22.23 27.60 -2.39
N MET A 288 23.50 27.98 -2.19
CA MET A 288 24.10 28.14 -0.86
C MET A 288 23.45 29.22 -0.02
N LYS A 289 22.91 30.27 -0.64
CA LYS A 289 22.28 31.39 0.08
C LYS A 289 20.97 30.93 0.72
N ALA A 290 20.14 30.20 -0.03
CA ALA A 290 18.91 29.60 0.48
C ALA A 290 19.20 28.61 1.62
N ILE A 291 20.18 27.72 1.42
CA ILE A 291 20.61 26.76 2.45
C ILE A 291 21.05 27.47 3.73
N ALA A 292 21.98 28.43 3.63
CA ALA A 292 22.47 29.18 4.78
C ALA A 292 21.33 29.91 5.50
N SER A 293 20.45 30.58 4.76
CA SER A 293 19.36 31.38 5.34
C SER A 293 18.42 30.57 6.23
N TRP A 294 18.10 29.33 5.85
CA TRP A 294 17.22 28.48 6.65
C TRP A 294 17.93 27.87 7.84
N LEU A 295 19.20 27.47 7.69
CA LEU A 295 20.01 26.97 8.79
C LEU A 295 20.23 28.06 9.86
N GLU A 296 20.46 29.31 9.44
CA GLU A 296 20.56 30.49 10.32
C GLU A 296 19.23 30.85 10.98
N ALA A 297 18.11 30.66 10.28
CA ALA A 297 16.77 30.89 10.83
C ALA A 297 16.36 29.84 11.89
N GLY A 298 17.15 28.77 12.08
CA GLY A 298 16.92 27.76 13.13
C GLY A 298 16.55 26.36 12.61
N VAL A 299 16.43 26.16 11.29
CA VAL A 299 16.22 24.81 10.72
C VAL A 299 17.41 23.92 11.07
N THR A 300 17.17 22.78 11.70
CA THR A 300 18.25 21.88 12.14
C THR A 300 18.86 21.10 10.98
N ARG A 301 18.10 20.69 9.97
CA ARG A 301 18.68 20.06 8.77
C ARG A 301 17.96 20.54 7.52
N VAL A 302 18.69 20.75 6.43
CA VAL A 302 18.09 21.01 5.13
C VAL A 302 18.15 19.77 4.25
N ILE A 303 17.09 19.54 3.49
CA ILE A 303 16.93 18.37 2.63
C ILE A 303 17.15 18.79 1.19
N LEU A 304 18.17 18.20 0.55
CA LEU A 304 18.52 18.40 -0.84
C LEU A 304 18.04 17.20 -1.65
N GLY A 305 16.93 17.37 -2.35
CA GLY A 305 16.32 16.34 -3.22
C GLY A 305 16.89 16.40 -4.65
N SER A 306 16.13 16.93 -5.61
CA SER A 306 16.52 17.00 -7.03
C SER A 306 17.89 17.62 -7.30
N VAL A 307 18.35 18.56 -6.47
CA VAL A 307 19.67 19.19 -6.60
C VAL A 307 20.81 18.22 -6.29
N ALA A 308 20.58 17.16 -5.51
CA ALA A 308 21.56 16.10 -5.26
C ALA A 308 21.96 15.36 -6.53
N VAL A 309 21.01 15.19 -7.46
CA VAL A 309 21.24 14.57 -8.76
C VAL A 309 21.83 15.59 -9.74
N LYS A 310 21.25 16.78 -9.81
CA LYS A 310 21.55 17.78 -10.85
C LYS A 310 22.81 18.60 -10.59
N ASN A 311 23.12 18.87 -9.32
CA ASN A 311 24.25 19.68 -8.91
C ASN A 311 24.92 19.09 -7.65
N PRO A 312 25.61 17.94 -7.78
CA PRO A 312 26.31 17.33 -6.65
C PRO A 312 27.46 18.19 -6.11
N ALA A 313 27.95 19.18 -6.87
CA ALA A 313 28.96 20.12 -6.39
C ALA A 313 28.40 21.02 -5.26
N LEU A 314 27.16 21.50 -5.41
CA LEU A 314 26.48 22.25 -4.36
C LEU A 314 26.32 21.43 -3.09
N VAL A 315 25.95 20.14 -3.19
CA VAL A 315 25.83 19.27 -2.00
C VAL A 315 27.16 19.16 -1.26
N ARG A 316 28.27 18.94 -1.98
CA ARG A 316 29.61 18.89 -1.39
C ARG A 316 30.05 20.21 -0.76
N GLU A 317 29.68 21.33 -1.38
CA GLU A 317 29.93 22.65 -0.82
C GLU A 317 29.13 22.87 0.47
N ALA A 318 27.84 22.57 0.45
CA ALA A 318 26.95 22.68 1.60
C ALA A 318 27.39 21.78 2.76
N CYS A 319 27.79 20.53 2.50
CA CYS A 319 28.26 19.61 3.55
C CYS A 319 29.58 20.09 4.18
N ARG A 320 30.48 20.71 3.40
CA ARG A 320 31.71 21.33 3.92
C ARG A 320 31.42 22.56 4.77
N ALA A 321 30.50 23.41 4.32
CA ALA A 321 30.13 24.64 5.03
C ALA A 321 29.30 24.36 6.30
N PHE A 322 28.45 23.33 6.27
CA PHE A 322 27.51 22.99 7.34
C PHE A 322 27.53 21.50 7.70
N PRO A 323 28.63 20.98 8.30
CA PRO A 323 28.76 19.56 8.63
C PRO A 323 27.62 19.07 9.53
N GLY A 324 27.04 17.91 9.21
CA GLY A 324 25.96 17.31 9.99
C GLY A 324 24.57 17.95 9.79
N ARG A 325 24.45 18.98 8.94
CA ARG A 325 23.22 19.77 8.74
C ARG A 325 22.55 19.55 7.38
N ILE A 326 23.17 18.79 6.47
CA ILE A 326 22.68 18.53 5.12
C ILE A 326 22.19 17.08 5.03
N VAL A 327 21.00 16.86 4.48
CA VAL A 327 20.40 15.55 4.25
C VAL A 327 20.07 15.39 2.77
N ALA A 328 20.33 14.23 2.19
CA ALA A 328 19.91 13.94 0.82
C ALA A 328 18.52 13.31 0.81
N GLY A 329 17.62 13.84 -0.02
CA GLY A 329 16.35 13.18 -0.35
C GLY A 329 16.50 12.36 -1.62
N ILE A 330 16.31 11.05 -1.51
CA ILE A 330 16.33 10.12 -2.65
C ILE A 330 14.92 9.57 -2.83
N ASP A 331 14.23 10.12 -3.81
CA ASP A 331 12.94 9.62 -4.27
C ASP A 331 13.21 8.58 -5.36
N ALA A 332 12.66 7.38 -5.20
CA ALA A 332 12.87 6.28 -6.13
C ALA A 332 11.56 5.61 -6.52
N ARG A 333 11.51 5.12 -7.76
CA ARG A 333 10.44 4.26 -8.27
C ARG A 333 11.06 2.94 -8.71
N SER A 334 10.73 1.85 -8.01
CA SER A 334 11.26 0.52 -8.35
C SER A 334 12.80 0.52 -8.42
N GLY A 335 13.45 1.11 -7.42
CA GLY A 335 14.91 1.16 -7.28
C GLY A 335 15.61 2.28 -8.05
N HIS A 336 14.93 2.96 -8.97
CA HIS A 336 15.51 3.98 -9.84
C HIS A 336 15.16 5.39 -9.38
N VAL A 337 16.12 6.31 -9.42
CA VAL A 337 15.97 7.68 -8.95
C VAL A 337 14.96 8.44 -9.81
N ALA A 338 13.99 9.07 -9.15
CA ALA A 338 13.03 9.98 -9.75
C ALA A 338 13.41 11.44 -9.47
N THR A 339 13.27 12.31 -10.47
CA THR A 339 13.53 13.76 -10.40
C THR A 339 12.31 14.57 -10.84
N GLU A 340 12.41 15.91 -10.76
CA GLU A 340 11.35 16.85 -11.18
C GLU A 340 9.99 16.60 -10.52
N GLY A 341 9.94 16.50 -9.20
CA GLY A 341 8.69 16.26 -8.49
C GLY A 341 8.03 14.94 -8.90
N TRP A 342 8.85 13.92 -9.19
CA TRP A 342 8.47 12.54 -9.54
C TRP A 342 8.01 12.32 -10.99
N ALA A 343 8.18 13.32 -11.86
CA ALA A 343 7.79 13.24 -13.27
C ALA A 343 8.77 12.42 -14.12
N GLU A 344 10.08 12.50 -13.83
CA GLU A 344 11.12 11.84 -14.63
C GLU A 344 11.80 10.73 -13.82
N VAL A 345 11.93 9.53 -14.39
CA VAL A 345 12.71 8.44 -13.80
C VAL A 345 14.00 8.31 -14.60
N SER A 346 15.14 8.40 -13.92
CA SER A 346 16.46 8.23 -14.52
C SER A 346 16.92 6.77 -14.46
N ASP A 347 17.92 6.40 -15.26
CA ASP A 347 18.55 5.07 -15.19
C ASP A 347 19.45 4.88 -13.95
N MET A 348 19.62 5.92 -13.12
CA MET A 348 20.46 5.86 -11.93
C MET A 348 19.76 5.09 -10.81
N GLN A 349 20.45 4.11 -10.24
CA GLN A 349 19.96 3.36 -9.08
C GLN A 349 20.00 4.23 -7.82
N ALA A 350 19.01 4.09 -6.96
CA ALA A 350 18.93 4.81 -5.69
C ALA A 350 20.15 4.53 -4.78
N THR A 351 20.64 3.29 -4.80
CA THR A 351 21.85 2.87 -4.06
C THR A 351 23.12 3.53 -4.60
N GLU A 352 23.21 3.77 -5.90
CA GLU A 352 24.34 4.47 -6.51
C GLU A 352 24.35 5.95 -6.10
N LEU A 353 23.19 6.62 -6.15
CA LEU A 353 23.07 7.99 -5.69
C LEU A 353 23.37 8.10 -4.18
N ALA A 354 22.92 7.13 -3.39
CA ALA A 354 23.18 7.06 -1.95
C ALA A 354 24.69 7.07 -1.63
N LEU A 355 25.48 6.26 -2.34
CA LEU A 355 26.94 6.25 -2.19
C LEU A 355 27.57 7.59 -2.55
N ARG A 356 27.15 8.20 -3.67
CA ARG A 356 27.64 9.53 -4.09
C ARG A 356 27.32 10.62 -3.05
N MET A 357 26.16 10.54 -2.40
CA MET A 357 25.76 11.48 -1.36
C MET A 357 26.50 11.26 -0.05
N GLN A 358 26.75 10.01 0.32
CA GLN A 358 27.64 9.68 1.43
C GLN A 358 29.05 10.26 1.21
N GLU A 359 29.63 10.07 0.03
CA GLU A 359 30.92 10.66 -0.33
C GLU A 359 30.91 12.19 -0.30
N ALA A 360 29.75 12.81 -0.58
CA ALA A 360 29.59 14.25 -0.46
C ALA A 360 29.56 14.76 0.98
N GLY A 361 29.31 13.87 1.96
CA GLY A 361 29.31 14.19 3.38
C GLY A 361 27.94 14.52 3.96
N VAL A 362 26.84 14.03 3.35
CA VAL A 362 25.50 14.23 3.91
C VAL A 362 25.35 13.49 5.24
N ALA A 363 24.57 14.08 6.14
CA ALA A 363 24.36 13.56 7.50
C ALA A 363 23.43 12.36 7.56
N ALA A 364 22.54 12.22 6.58
CA ALA A 364 21.59 11.12 6.44
C ALA A 364 21.03 11.09 5.01
N ILE A 365 20.41 9.97 4.67
CA ILE A 365 19.61 9.78 3.45
C ILE A 365 18.15 9.60 3.87
N ILE A 366 17.26 10.40 3.30
CA ILE A 366 15.83 10.12 3.31
C ILE A 366 15.53 9.34 2.04
N PHE A 367 15.03 8.12 2.19
CA PHE A 367 14.67 7.27 1.05
C PHE A 367 13.15 7.15 0.96
N THR A 368 12.58 7.57 -0.17
CA THR A 368 11.14 7.52 -0.44
C THR A 368 10.86 6.60 -1.63
N GLU A 369 10.13 5.50 -1.43
CA GLU A 369 9.54 4.76 -2.55
C GLU A 369 8.24 5.45 -2.99
N ILE A 370 8.34 6.22 -4.07
CA ILE A 370 7.27 7.14 -4.49
C ILE A 370 6.02 6.41 -4.98
N SER A 371 6.11 5.14 -5.40
CA SER A 371 4.92 4.37 -5.77
C SER A 371 4.05 4.00 -4.57
N ARG A 372 4.59 4.07 -3.35
CA ARG A 372 3.90 3.76 -2.10
C ARG A 372 3.53 5.01 -1.31
N ASP A 373 4.13 6.16 -1.62
CA ASP A 373 3.91 7.35 -0.81
C ASP A 373 2.45 7.84 -0.86
N GLY A 374 1.89 8.11 0.31
CA GLY A 374 0.48 8.46 0.48
C GLY A 374 -0.52 7.33 0.20
N MET A 375 -0.07 6.12 -0.18
CA MET A 375 -0.92 4.96 -0.48
C MET A 375 -1.32 4.16 0.75
N LEU A 376 -0.62 4.35 1.88
CA LEU A 376 -0.90 3.67 3.16
C LEU A 376 -0.74 2.13 3.09
N GLU A 377 0.10 1.66 2.17
CA GLU A 377 0.32 0.24 1.82
C GLU A 377 1.57 -0.38 2.46
N GLY A 378 2.25 0.37 3.32
CA GLY A 378 3.52 0.00 3.94
C GLY A 378 4.73 0.55 3.20
N LEU A 379 5.85 0.61 3.92
CA LEU A 379 7.16 1.00 3.38
C LEU A 379 7.69 -0.09 2.44
N ASP A 380 8.57 0.29 1.51
CA ASP A 380 9.37 -0.69 0.77
C ASP A 380 10.58 -1.13 1.61
N LEU A 381 10.36 -2.09 2.52
CA LEU A 381 11.39 -2.52 3.46
C LEU A 381 12.56 -3.23 2.77
N GLU A 382 12.31 -3.96 1.67
CA GLU A 382 13.37 -4.63 0.92
C GLU A 382 14.36 -3.62 0.34
N GLN A 383 13.85 -2.60 -0.38
CA GLN A 383 14.70 -1.55 -0.93
C GLN A 383 15.34 -0.70 0.17
N THR A 384 14.61 -0.41 1.26
CA THR A 384 15.14 0.35 2.40
C THR A 384 16.31 -0.36 3.07
N VAL A 385 16.18 -1.68 3.30
CA VAL A 385 17.25 -2.53 3.86
C VAL A 385 18.43 -2.62 2.90
N ALA A 386 18.18 -2.83 1.61
CA ALA A 386 19.24 -2.87 0.60
C ALA A 386 20.05 -1.57 0.57
N LEU A 387 19.37 -0.41 0.61
CA LEU A 387 20.03 0.90 0.65
C LEU A 387 20.79 1.10 1.97
N ALA A 388 20.19 0.79 3.12
CA ALA A 388 20.84 0.90 4.42
C ALA A 388 22.08 0.00 4.57
N ASN A 389 22.11 -1.16 3.91
CA ASN A 389 23.28 -2.03 3.88
C ASN A 389 24.34 -1.59 2.85
N THR A 390 24.00 -0.68 1.94
CA THR A 390 24.94 -0.14 0.94
C THR A 390 25.77 1.02 1.50
N VAL A 391 25.20 1.80 2.43
CA VAL A 391 25.83 2.99 3.02
C VAL A 391 26.17 2.77 4.50
N THR A 392 27.08 3.59 5.02
CA THR A 392 27.46 3.65 6.44
C THR A 392 26.82 4.82 7.18
N ILE A 393 26.13 5.71 6.46
CA ILE A 393 25.39 6.84 7.04
C ILE A 393 23.93 6.49 7.31
N PRO A 394 23.25 7.22 8.21
CA PRO A 394 21.84 6.96 8.56
C PRO A 394 20.89 6.99 7.37
N VAL A 395 19.94 6.04 7.35
CA VAL A 395 18.82 5.99 6.42
C VAL A 395 17.50 6.23 7.17
N ILE A 396 16.71 7.17 6.66
CA ILE A 396 15.37 7.49 7.15
C ILE A 396 14.37 7.00 6.11
N ALA A 397 13.54 6.04 6.48
CA ALA A 397 12.54 5.46 5.60
C ALA A 397 11.37 6.44 5.40
N SER A 398 10.85 6.52 4.17
CA SER A 398 9.69 7.35 3.83
C SER A 398 8.85 6.65 2.76
N GLY A 399 7.58 7.01 2.68
CA GLY A 399 6.67 6.52 1.64
C GLY A 399 5.89 5.27 2.03
N GLY A 400 4.64 5.46 2.46
CA GLY A 400 3.65 4.39 2.49
C GLY A 400 3.21 3.88 3.86
N VAL A 401 3.77 4.36 4.97
CA VAL A 401 3.26 4.01 6.32
C VAL A 401 1.77 4.29 6.42
N GLY A 402 1.00 3.27 6.78
CA GLY A 402 -0.47 3.33 6.86
C GLY A 402 -1.09 2.77 8.14
N SER A 403 -0.30 2.12 8.99
CA SER A 403 -0.73 1.41 10.19
C SER A 403 0.45 1.21 11.15
N ILE A 404 0.18 0.83 12.39
CA ILE A 404 1.19 0.50 13.40
C ILE A 404 2.00 -0.74 12.99
N ASP A 405 1.37 -1.73 12.35
CA ASP A 405 2.07 -2.94 11.89
C ASP A 405 3.19 -2.62 10.90
N HIS A 406 3.02 -1.59 10.07
CA HIS A 406 4.11 -1.12 9.20
C HIS A 406 5.32 -0.59 9.99
N LEU A 407 5.10 0.02 11.16
CA LEU A 407 6.18 0.47 12.04
C LEU A 407 6.83 -0.70 12.79
N VAL A 408 6.05 -1.71 13.16
CA VAL A 408 6.57 -2.97 13.72
C VAL A 408 7.42 -3.71 12.68
N ALA A 409 6.97 -3.78 11.44
CA ALA A 409 7.72 -4.39 10.34
C ALA A 409 9.02 -3.62 10.06
N LEU A 410 8.97 -2.30 10.07
CA LEU A 410 10.17 -1.47 9.97
C LEU A 410 11.15 -1.74 11.11
N ARG A 411 10.67 -1.85 12.36
CA ARG A 411 11.50 -2.16 13.52
C ARG A 411 12.25 -3.48 13.34
N LYS A 412 11.56 -4.54 12.90
CA LYS A 412 12.17 -5.83 12.58
C LYS A 412 13.20 -5.72 11.45
N ALA A 413 12.91 -4.94 10.41
CA ALA A 413 13.86 -4.69 9.32
C ALA A 413 15.10 -3.92 9.81
N ALA A 414 14.92 -2.97 10.72
CA ALA A 414 16.00 -2.18 11.30
C ALA A 414 16.93 -2.98 12.23
N ASP A 415 16.47 -4.12 12.75
CA ASP A 415 17.32 -5.09 13.46
C ASP A 415 18.26 -5.83 12.49
N GLN A 416 17.83 -6.03 11.25
CA GLN A 416 18.63 -6.65 10.18
C GLN A 416 19.54 -5.64 9.45
N ALA A 417 19.16 -4.37 9.46
CA ALA A 417 19.91 -3.26 8.85
C ALA A 417 20.07 -2.09 9.85
N PRO A 418 21.12 -2.11 10.68
CA PRO A 418 21.35 -1.09 11.71
C PRO A 418 21.43 0.36 11.20
N GLY A 419 21.72 0.56 9.91
CA GLY A 419 21.75 1.88 9.28
C GLY A 419 20.37 2.56 9.16
N ILE A 420 19.27 1.83 9.32
CA ILE A 420 17.92 2.43 9.35
C ILE A 420 17.74 3.12 10.71
N GLU A 421 17.67 4.45 10.75
CA GLU A 421 17.61 5.22 12.02
C GLU A 421 16.26 5.89 12.29
N GLY A 422 15.37 5.91 11.30
CA GLY A 422 14.07 6.51 11.51
C GLY A 422 13.11 6.36 10.35
N VAL A 423 11.94 6.98 10.50
CA VAL A 423 10.86 6.93 9.54
C VAL A 423 10.06 8.22 9.51
N ILE A 424 9.69 8.65 8.31
CA ILE A 424 8.77 9.77 8.08
C ILE A 424 7.35 9.22 7.94
N VAL A 425 6.42 9.79 8.70
CA VAL A 425 5.00 9.46 8.61
C VAL A 425 4.20 10.75 8.43
N GLY A 426 3.51 10.86 7.30
CA GLY A 426 2.60 11.97 7.02
C GLY A 426 1.14 11.55 7.18
N ARG A 427 0.49 11.26 6.05
CA ARG A 427 -0.95 11.00 5.93
C ARG A 427 -1.55 10.09 7.02
N ALA A 428 -0.88 9.00 7.42
CA ALA A 428 -1.43 8.08 8.40
C ALA A 428 -1.63 8.70 9.79
N LEU A 429 -0.82 9.69 10.18
CA LEU A 429 -1.00 10.44 11.42
C LEU A 429 -2.20 11.39 11.31
N TYR A 430 -2.32 12.10 10.20
CA TYR A 430 -3.43 13.01 9.95
C TYR A 430 -4.79 12.30 9.83
N ASP A 431 -4.82 11.15 9.16
CA ASP A 431 -6.02 10.32 9.00
C ASP A 431 -6.38 9.55 10.29
N GLY A 432 -5.60 9.69 11.37
CA GLY A 432 -5.82 8.99 12.65
C GLY A 432 -5.62 7.47 12.58
N ARG A 433 -5.05 6.95 11.49
CA ARG A 433 -4.79 5.50 11.30
C ARG A 433 -3.63 5.00 12.13
N VAL A 434 -2.72 5.89 12.48
CA VAL A 434 -1.56 5.63 13.33
C VAL A 434 -1.66 6.58 14.52
N SER A 435 -1.82 6.02 15.72
CA SER A 435 -1.78 6.80 16.96
C SER A 435 -0.35 7.27 17.24
N PRO A 436 -0.10 8.57 17.50
CA PRO A 436 1.22 9.06 17.88
C PRO A 436 1.83 8.32 19.07
N ALA A 437 1.05 8.10 20.13
CA ALA A 437 1.55 7.48 21.35
C ALA A 437 1.98 6.02 21.11
N GLU A 438 1.21 5.29 20.31
CA GLU A 438 1.50 3.90 19.98
C GLU A 438 2.70 3.79 19.02
N ALA A 439 2.76 4.66 18.01
CA ALA A 439 3.88 4.73 17.07
C ALA A 439 5.21 5.03 17.77
N LEU A 440 5.21 6.01 18.68
CA LEU A 440 6.39 6.34 19.49
C LEU A 440 6.78 5.16 20.37
N LYS A 441 5.83 4.46 21.00
CA LYS A 441 6.12 3.28 21.82
C LYS A 441 6.73 2.13 21.01
N VAL A 442 6.23 1.86 19.81
CA VAL A 442 6.75 0.80 18.92
C VAL A 442 8.18 1.10 18.47
N LEU A 443 8.52 2.39 18.31
CA LEU A 443 9.82 2.84 17.84
C LEU A 443 10.79 3.24 18.97
N ALA A 444 10.36 3.24 20.24
CA ALA A 444 11.14 3.70 21.40
C ALA A 444 12.31 2.80 21.81
#